data_AF-A0A3M1QS46-F1
#
_entry.id   AF-A0A3M1QS46-F1
#
_cell.length_a   1.000
_cell.length_b   1.000
_cell.length_c   1.000
_cell.angle_alpha   90.00
_cell.angle_beta   90.00
_cell.angle_gamma   90.00
#
_symmetry.space_group_name_H-M   'P 1'
#
loop_
_entity.id
_entity.type
_entity.pdbx_description
1 polymer ?
#
loop_
_entity_poly.entity_id
_entity_poly.type
_entity_poly.pdbx_seq_one_letter_code
_entity_poly.pdbx_strand_id
1 'polypeptide(L)' 'MQRITISLPEEEAEVLRRAARRRGVSVSALVREAISHALAPATGSGSLPFVGLGRSGTRTTGRDAEAVLAREWAGDRDR' A
#
# COMPACT_ATOMS: atom_id res chain seq x y z
N MET A 1 -6.43 7.76 27.80
CA MET A 1 -7.10 8.19 26.55
C MET A 1 -7.34 9.69 26.63
N GLN A 2 -7.03 10.44 25.57
CA GLN A 2 -7.34 11.87 25.46
C GLN A 2 -8.52 12.05 24.52
N ARG A 3 -9.44 12.97 24.85
CA ARG A 3 -10.57 13.33 23.98
C ARG A 3 -10.14 14.47 23.06
N ILE A 4 -10.34 14.26 21.76
CA ILE A 4 -10.13 15.28 20.72
C ILE A 4 -11.46 15.48 20.01
N THR A 5 -11.90 16.73 19.88
CA THR A 5 -13.06 17.10 19.07
C THR A 5 -12.55 17.65 17.75
N ILE A 6 -13.03 17.11 16.64
CA ILE A 6 -12.70 17.57 15.29
C ILE A 6 -14.00 18.00 14.59
N SER A 7 -13.95 19.11 13.87
CA SER A 7 -15.02 19.52 12.96
C SER A 7 -14.77 18.90 11.60
N LEU A 8 -15.78 18.27 11.03
CA LEU A 8 -15.74 17.68 9.68
C LEU A 8 -16.89 18.28 8.85
N PRO A 9 -16.73 18.41 7.53
CA PRO A 9 -17.85 18.60 6.62
C PRO A 9 -18.91 17.52 6.83
N GLU A 10 -20.18 17.87 6.63
CA GLU A 10 -21.31 16.97 6.90
C GLU A 10 -21.23 15.71 6.03
N GLU A 11 -20.82 15.85 4.77
CA GLU A 11 -20.65 14.75 3.84
C GLU A 11 -19.60 13.73 4.31
N GLU A 12 -18.50 14.20 4.91
CA GLU A 12 -17.45 13.34 5.44
C GLU A 12 -17.91 12.62 6.72
N ALA A 13 -18.64 13.33 7.59
CA ALA A 13 -19.23 12.75 8.78
C ALA A 13 -20.21 11.62 8.43
N GLU A 14 -21.02 11.79 7.39
CA GLU A 14 -21.96 10.77 6.90
C GLU A 14 -21.27 9.58 6.25
N VAL A 15 -20.20 9.80 5.49
CA VAL A 15 -19.35 8.71 4.98
C VAL A 15 -18.77 7.90 6.13
N LEU A 16 -18.26 8.57 7.17
CA LEU A 16 -17.65 7.93 8.32
C LEU A 16 -18.65 7.14 9.16
N ARG A 17 -19.85 7.68 9.42
CA ARG A 17 -20.95 6.98 10.11
C ARG A 17 -21.36 5.72 9.35
N ARG A 18 -21.52 5.81 8.03
CA ARG A 18 -21.85 4.64 7.18
C ARG A 18 -20.74 3.60 7.21
N ALA A 19 -19.47 4.00 7.15
CA ALA A 19 -18.33 3.09 7.22
C ALA A 19 -18.27 2.36 8.58
N ALA A 20 -18.46 3.08 9.68
CA ALA A 20 -18.51 2.51 11.02
C ALA A 20 -19.66 1.50 11.18
N ARG A 21 -20.87 1.86 10.69
CA ARG A 21 -22.04 0.96 10.70
C ARG A 21 -21.81 -0.31 9.89
N ARG A 22 -21.22 -0.21 8.69
CA ARG A 22 -20.89 -1.38 7.85
C ARG A 22 -19.91 -2.33 8.51
N ARG A 23 -18.99 -1.81 9.34
CA ARG A 23 -17.98 -2.59 10.06
C ARG A 23 -18.41 -3.04 11.45
N GLY A 24 -19.59 -2.60 11.93
CA GLY A 24 -20.08 -2.92 13.28
C GLY A 24 -19.24 -2.32 14.41
N VAL A 25 -18.50 -1.24 14.16
CA VAL A 25 -17.64 -0.56 15.14
C VAL A 25 -18.09 0.87 15.39
N SER A 26 -17.62 1.47 16.49
CA SER A 26 -17.89 2.89 16.75
C SER A 26 -17.09 3.80 15.82
N VAL A 27 -17.61 5.00 15.54
CA VAL A 27 -16.91 6.02 14.76
C VAL A 27 -15.54 6.34 15.36
N SER A 28 -15.45 6.48 16.69
CA SER A 28 -14.18 6.76 17.35
C SER A 28 -13.17 5.61 17.23
N ALA A 29 -13.62 4.35 17.16
CA ALA A 29 -12.74 3.20 16.92
C ALA A 29 -12.20 3.23 15.48
N LEU A 30 -13.08 3.45 14.51
CA LEU A 30 -12.71 3.57 13.10
C LEU A 30 -11.73 4.73 12.85
N VAL A 31 -11.97 5.90 13.46
CA VAL A 31 -11.06 7.05 13.36
C VAL A 31 -9.70 6.74 13.99
N ARG A 32 -9.67 6.04 15.14
CA ARG A 32 -8.40 5.62 15.75
C ARG A 32 -7.61 4.70 14.83
N GLU A 33 -8.27 3.70 14.25
CA GLU A 33 -7.65 2.77 13.28
C GLU A 33 -7.09 3.55 12.08
N ALA A 34 -7.88 4.45 11.51
CA ALA A 34 -7.46 5.27 10.37
C ALA A 34 -6.26 6.18 10.70
N ILE A 35 -6.29 6.85 11.86
CA ILE A 35 -5.17 7.70 12.32
C ILE A 35 -3.92 6.84 12.56
N SER A 36 -4.06 5.68 13.20
CA SER A 36 -2.94 4.76 13.44
C SER A 36 -2.33 4.27 12.13
N HIS A 37 -3.12 3.97 11.10
CA HIS A 37 -2.60 3.60 9.79
C HIS A 37 -1.97 4.77 9.04
N ALA A 38 -2.59 5.95 9.07
CA ALA A 38 -2.11 7.12 8.35
C ALA A 38 -0.82 7.71 8.95
N LEU A 39 -0.70 7.65 10.29
CA LEU A 39 0.44 8.17 11.03
C LEU A 39 1.39 7.07 11.52
N ALA A 40 1.20 5.82 11.07
CA ALA A 40 2.12 4.74 11.40
C ALA A 40 3.53 5.20 11.01
N PRO A 41 4.47 5.32 11.96
CA PRO A 41 5.85 5.59 11.60
C PRO A 41 6.30 4.47 10.68
N ALA A 42 7.01 4.82 9.61
CA ALA A 42 7.65 3.87 8.72
C ALA A 42 8.68 3.06 9.54
N THR A 43 8.20 2.03 10.23
CA THR A 43 8.97 1.16 11.09
C THR A 43 9.58 0.09 10.20
N GLY A 44 10.59 0.53 9.44
CA GLY A 44 11.31 -0.32 8.51
C GLY A 44 12.11 0.52 7.53
N SER A 45 13.39 0.73 7.83
CA SER A 45 14.49 0.81 6.86
C SER A 45 14.10 1.15 5.41
N GLY A 46 14.21 2.43 5.05
CA GLY A 46 14.64 2.91 3.73
C GLY A 46 14.29 2.08 2.48
N SER A 47 13.01 1.74 2.27
CA SER A 47 12.56 1.24 0.98
C SER A 47 11.51 2.18 0.42
N LEU A 48 11.90 2.90 -0.62
CA LEU A 48 11.06 3.86 -1.32
C LEU A 48 9.83 3.16 -1.94
N PRO A 49 8.67 3.86 -2.05
CA PRO A 49 7.41 3.27 -2.51
C PRO A 49 7.41 2.79 -3.96
N PHE A 50 8.50 3.00 -4.71
CA PHE A 50 8.70 2.52 -6.07
C PHE A 50 9.49 1.20 -6.16
N VAL A 51 10.04 0.70 -5.05
CA VAL A 51 10.73 -0.60 -5.01
C VAL A 51 9.67 -1.71 -5.06
N GLY A 52 9.53 -2.39 -6.20
CA GLY A 52 8.55 -3.46 -6.41
C GLY A 52 7.32 -3.09 -7.26
N LEU A 53 7.31 -1.89 -7.87
CA LEU A 53 6.33 -1.52 -8.92
C LEU A 53 6.64 -2.27 -10.22
N GLY A 54 6.36 -3.57 -10.22
CA GLY A 54 6.64 -4.46 -11.34
C GLY A 54 6.85 -5.88 -10.81
N ARG A 55 5.77 -6.68 -10.79
CA ARG A 55 5.89 -8.11 -10.51
C ARG A 55 6.44 -8.79 -11.78
N SER A 56 7.77 -8.75 -11.97
CA SER A 56 8.42 -9.76 -12.79
C SER A 56 8.33 -11.06 -12.01
N GLY A 57 7.76 -12.12 -12.59
CA GLY A 57 7.52 -13.42 -11.92
C GLY A 57 8.78 -14.17 -11.48
N THR A 58 9.94 -13.50 -11.42
CA THR A 58 11.24 -14.10 -11.16
C THR A 58 11.99 -13.25 -10.14
N ARG A 59 12.35 -13.85 -9.00
CA ARG A 59 12.95 -13.17 -7.84
C ARG A 59 14.41 -12.69 -8.06
N THR A 60 15.06 -13.04 -9.17
CA THR A 60 16.52 -12.85 -9.35
C THR A 60 16.94 -12.11 -10.62
N THR A 61 16.04 -11.37 -11.28
CA THR A 61 16.32 -10.68 -12.56
C THR A 61 17.52 -9.73 -12.51
N GLY A 62 17.79 -9.10 -11.37
CA GLY A 62 18.92 -8.17 -11.22
C GLY A 62 20.29 -8.84 -11.15
N ARG A 63 20.37 -10.11 -10.73
CA ARG A 63 21.64 -10.85 -10.64
C ARG A 63 21.93 -11.66 -11.89
N ASP A 64 20.87 -12.16 -12.55
CA ASP A 64 20.99 -13.08 -13.68
C ASP A 64 20.61 -12.40 -15.02
N ALA A 65 20.76 -11.06 -15.10
CA ALA A 65 20.28 -10.27 -16.23
C ALA A 65 20.84 -10.74 -17.58
N GLU A 66 22.13 -11.11 -17.63
CA GLU A 66 22.80 -11.60 -18.83
C GLU A 66 22.29 -12.98 -19.27
N ALA A 67 22.00 -13.88 -18.32
CA ALA A 67 21.44 -15.19 -18.62
C ALA A 67 19.98 -15.10 -19.10
N VAL A 68 19.20 -14.16 -18.55
CA VAL A 68 17.82 -13.89 -18.99
C VAL A 68 17.83 -13.33 -20.41
N LEU A 69 18.67 -12.32 -20.69
CA LEU A 69 18.77 -11.74 -22.02
C LEU A 69 19.27 -12.75 -23.07
N ALA A 70 20.24 -13.60 -22.73
CA ALA A 70 20.71 -14.64 -23.64
C ALA A 70 19.60 -15.63 -24.02
N ARG A 71 18.73 -16.01 -23.07
CA ARG A 71 17.62 -16.93 -23.33
C ARG A 71 16.52 -16.31 -24.18
N GLU A 72 16.12 -15.07 -23.88
CA GLU A 72 15.00 -14.42 -24.58
C GLU A 72 15.40 -13.90 -25.96
N TRP A 73 16.65 -13.44 -26.14
CA TRP A 73 17.12 -12.83 -27.39
C TRP A 73 17.74 -13.82 -28.39
N ALA A 74 18.11 -15.02 -27.97
CA ALA A 74 18.64 -16.05 -28.87
C ALA A 74 17.58 -16.60 -29.85
N GLY A 75 16.29 -16.55 -29.48
CA GLY A 75 15.19 -17.00 -30.35
C GLY A 75 14.83 -16.01 -31.47
N ASP A 76 15.25 -14.75 -31.38
CA ASP A 76 14.85 -13.68 -32.31
C ASP A 76 15.88 -13.43 -33.43
N ARG A 77 17.04 -14.12 -33.40
CA ARG A 77 18.09 -14.02 -34.44
C ARG A 77 18.00 -15.08 -35.54
N ASP A 78 17.15 -16.10 -35.40
CA ASP A 78 16.98 -17.18 -36.38
C ASP A 78 15.67 -17.05 -37.19
N ARG A 79 15.19 -15.83 -37.41
CA ARG A 79 14.04 -15.55 -38.29
C ARG A 79 14.36 -14.54 -39.37
#